data_AF-A0A0D7E3H8-F1
#
_entry.id   AF-A0A0D7E3H8-F1
#
_cell.length_a   1.000
_cell.length_b   1.000
_cell.length_c   1.000
_cell.angle_alpha   90.00
_cell.angle_beta   90.00
_cell.angle_gamma   90.00
#
_symmetry.space_group_name_H-M   'P 1'
#
loop_
_entity.id
_entity.type
_entity.pdbx_description
1 polymer ?
#
loop_
_entity_poly.entity_id
_entity_poly.type
_entity_poly.pdbx_seq_one_letter_code
_entity_poly.pdbx_strand_id
1 'polypeptide(L)' 'MSRYATVSTPVLDIAYLEWNPRGQQVAVLVHGWPDCPEGWEPVAERLAAAGYRVLCP' A
#
# COMPACT_ATOMS: atom_id res chain seq x y z
N MET A 1 6.40 -12.57 0.55
CA MET A 1 5.24 -12.17 1.36
C MET A 1 5.56 -10.83 1.98
N SER A 2 5.00 -9.75 1.43
CA SER A 2 5.06 -8.44 2.06
C SER A 2 4.31 -8.50 3.37
N ARG A 3 4.96 -8.11 4.47
CA ARG A 3 4.35 -8.12 5.79
C ARG A 3 3.51 -6.86 5.95
N TYR A 4 2.27 -7.03 6.42
CA TYR A 4 1.43 -5.90 6.81
C TYR A 4 2.14 -5.02 7.85
N ALA A 5 2.16 -3.72 7.60
CA ALA A 5 2.40 -2.70 8.59
C ALA A 5 1.06 -2.22 9.16
N THR A 6 1.08 -1.57 10.32
CA THR A 6 -0.12 -1.00 10.93
C THR A 6 0.09 0.47 11.28
N VAL A 7 -0.99 1.25 11.24
CA VAL A 7 -1.01 2.64 11.70
C VAL A 7 -2.30 2.92 12.45
N SER A 8 -2.19 3.57 13.60
CA SER A 8 -3.35 4.03 14.35
C SER A 8 -3.78 5.40 13.84
N THR A 9 -5.06 5.55 13.57
CA THR A 9 -5.73 6.81 13.23
C THR A 9 -6.75 7.14 14.33
N PRO A 10 -7.33 8.35 14.37
CA PRO A 10 -8.31 8.69 15.41
C PRO A 10 -9.55 7.79 15.44
N VAL A 11 -9.84 7.07 14.35
CA VAL A 11 -11.06 6.27 14.19
C VAL A 11 -10.82 4.78 13.96
N LEU A 12 -9.66 4.40 13.43
CA LEU A 12 -9.34 3.02 13.03
C LEU A 12 -7.85 2.71 13.25
N ASP A 13 -7.57 1.46 13.59
CA ASP A 13 -6.26 0.86 13.42
C ASP A 13 -6.22 0.17 12.05
N ILE A 14 -5.40 0.69 11.14
CA ILE A 14 -5.38 0.28 9.73
C ILE A 14 -4.16 -0.60 9.49
N ALA A 15 -4.38 -1.79 8.92
CA ALA A 15 -3.32 -2.60 8.34
C ALA A 15 -3.13 -2.22 6.87
N TYR A 16 -1.89 -2.11 6.41
CA TYR A 16 -1.58 -1.80 5.00
C TYR A 16 -0.32 -2.51 4.53
N LEU A 17 -0.23 -2.72 3.23
CA LEU A 17 0.99 -3.17 2.55
C LEU A 17 1.77 -1.94 2.04
N GLU A 18 3.09 -2.04 2.05
CA GLU A 18 3.96 -0.94 1.66
C GLU A 18 5.09 -1.40 0.74
N TRP A 19 5.36 -0.58 -0.28
CA TRP A 19 6.50 -0.73 -1.18
C TRP A 19 7.29 0.57 -1.25
N ASN A 20 8.62 0.44 -1.40
CA ASN A 20 9.56 1.55 -1.53
C ASN A 20 9.32 2.69 -0.50
N PRO A 21 9.50 2.43 0.80
CA PRO A 21 9.23 3.40 1.87
C PRO A 21 10.04 4.71 1.77
N ARG A 22 11.10 4.73 0.95
CA ARG A 22 11.96 5.91 0.71
C ARG A 22 11.56 6.71 -0.53
N GLY A 23 10.53 6.28 -1.26
CA GLY A 23 9.99 7.00 -2.42
C GLY A 23 9.49 8.39 -2.02
N GLN A 24 9.83 9.40 -2.84
CA GLN A 24 9.52 10.81 -2.54
C GLN A 24 8.09 11.20 -2.91
N GLN A 25 7.49 10.49 -3.86
CA GLN A 25 6.08 10.66 -4.25
C GLN A 25 5.27 9.46 -3.76
N VAL A 26 4.12 9.73 -3.15
CA VAL A 26 3.28 8.69 -2.54
C VAL A 26 2.06 8.40 -3.41
N ALA A 27 1.81 7.11 -3.66
CA ALA A 27 0.56 6.61 -4.22
C ALA A 27 -0.16 5.76 -3.18
N VAL A 28 -1.45 6.00 -2.97
CA VAL A 28 -2.32 5.20 -2.10
C VAL A 28 -3.31 4.45 -2.99
N LEU A 29 -3.28 3.12 -2.96
CA LEU A 29 -4.14 2.25 -3.77
C LEU A 29 -5.23 1.66 -2.88
N VAL A 30 -6.48 2.05 -3.13
CA VAL A 30 -7.64 1.62 -2.34
C VAL A 30 -8.38 0.55 -3.12
N HIS A 31 -8.56 -0.62 -2.52
CA HIS A 31 -9.30 -1.71 -3.15
C HIS A 31 -10.81 -1.48 -3.10
N GLY A 32 -11.55 -2.23 -3.94
CA GLY A 32 -13.00 -2.28 -3.92
C GLY A 32 -13.52 -3.58 -3.32
N TRP A 33 -14.81 -3.82 -3.48
CA TRP A 33 -15.43 -5.12 -3.18
C TRP A 33 -15.58 -5.94 -4.46
N PRO A 34 -15.36 -7.28 -4.46
CA PRO A 34 -14.97 -8.14 -3.33
C PRO A 34 -13.44 -8.41 -3.27
N ASP A 35 -12.61 -7.37 -3.19
CA ASP A 35 -11.14 -7.47 -3.26
C ASP A 35 -10.46 -7.11 -1.92
N CYS A 36 -9.13 -7.18 -1.88
CA CYS A 36 -8.28 -6.86 -0.74
C CYS A 36 -6.97 -6.17 -1.18
N PRO A 37 -6.12 -5.67 -0.26
CA PRO A 37 -4.91 -4.93 -0.61
C PRO A 37 -3.94 -5.69 -1.53
N GLU A 38 -3.88 -7.02 -1.41
CA GLU A 38 -3.06 -7.90 -2.24
C GLU A 38 -3.42 -7.85 -3.72
N GLY A 39 -4.67 -7.52 -4.08
CA GLY A 39 -5.10 -7.36 -5.47
C GLY A 39 -4.29 -6.31 -6.24
N TRP A 40 -3.64 -5.39 -5.52
CA TRP A 40 -2.78 -4.35 -6.10
C TRP A 40 -1.30 -4.74 -6.24
N GLU A 41 -0.85 -5.91 -5.79
CA GLU A 41 0.58 -6.27 -5.75
C GLU A 41 1.31 -6.01 -7.09
N PRO A 42 0.80 -6.44 -8.27
CA PRO A 42 1.47 -6.17 -9.54
C PRO A 42 1.55 -4.68 -9.91
N VAL A 43 0.59 -3.87 -9.46
CA VAL A 43 0.57 -2.41 -9.71
C VAL A 43 1.50 -1.70 -8.74
N ALA A 44 1.47 -2.10 -7.47
CA ALA A 44 2.34 -1.56 -6.44
C ALA A 44 3.83 -1.80 -6.77
N GLU A 45 4.19 -2.99 -7.26
CA GLU A 45 5.56 -3.29 -7.72
C GLU A 45 6.00 -2.39 -8.88
N ARG A 46 5.12 -2.14 -9.87
CA ARG A 46 5.43 -1.28 -11.02
C ARG A 46 5.61 0.18 -10.61
N LEU A 47 4.73 0.68 -9.75
CA LEU A 47 4.84 2.05 -9.22
C LEU A 47 6.08 2.21 -8.33
N ALA A 48 6.38 1.21 -7.50
CA ALA A 48 7.59 1.21 -6.69
C ALA A 48 8.87 1.21 -7.55
N ALA A 49 8.90 0.42 -8.63
CA ALA A 49 9.99 0.43 -9.60
C ALA A 49 10.13 1.78 -10.33
N ALA A 50 9.04 2.52 -10.50
CA ALA A 50 9.03 3.88 -11.05
C ALA A 50 9.42 4.97 -10.00
N GLY A 51 9.72 4.58 -8.76
CA GLY A 51 10.23 5.48 -7.71
C GLY A 51 9.17 5.99 -6.73
N TYR A 52 7.91 5.57 -6.87
CA TYR A 52 6.86 5.92 -5.91
C TYR A 52 7.01 5.12 -4.62
N ARG A 53 6.64 5.72 -3.49
CA ARG A 53 6.26 5.00 -2.27
C ARG A 53 4.80 4.60 -2.42
N VAL A 54 4.48 3.33 -2.25
CA VAL A 54 3.12 2.83 -2.47
C VAL A 54 2.55 2.25 -1.18
N LEU A 55 1.33 2.64 -0.84
CA LEU A 55 0.58 2.17 0.33
C LEU A 55 -0.74 1.56 -0.14
N CYS A 56 -1.03 0.32 0.28
CA CYS A 56 -2.29 -0.36 -0.01
C CYS A 56 -2.97 -0.74 1.31
N PRO A 57 -3.88 0.10 1.83
CA PRO A 57 -4.77 -0.26 2.93
C PRO A 57 -5.94 -1.14 2.47
#